data_AF-A0A202L0W8-F1
#
_entry.id   AF-A0A202L0W8-F1
#
_cell.length_a   1.000
_cell.length_b   1.000
_cell.length_c   1.000
_cell.angle_alpha   90.00
_cell.angle_beta   90.00
_cell.angle_gamma   90.00
#
_symmetry.space_group_name_H-M   'P 1'
#
loop_
_entity.id
_entity.type
_entity.pdbx_description
1 polymer ?
#
loop_
_entity_poly.entity_id
_entity_poly.type
_entity_poly.pdbx_seq_one_letter_code
_entity_poly.pdbx_strand_id
1 'polypeptide(L)' 'MFLLLEKAHAGAVFKLEDILASIPWDSHGLIAAIAQQYDTGEVLMLAWMNQQALDETLLTGRACYWSRSRSCL' A
#
# COMPACT_ATOMS: atom_id res chain seq x y z
N MET A 1 14.33 3.08 6.28
CA MET A 1 13.40 4.06 5.68
C MET A 1 11.96 3.82 6.13
N PHE A 2 11.42 2.60 6.05
CA PHE A 2 10.06 2.28 6.55
C PHE A 2 9.79 2.70 8.01
N LEU A 3 10.68 2.35 8.95
CA LEU A 3 10.58 2.79 10.36
C LEU A 3 10.72 4.31 10.58
N LEU A 4 11.24 5.05 9.58
CA LEU A 4 11.29 6.52 9.65
C LEU A 4 9.91 7.12 9.38
N LEU A 5 9.08 6.46 8.57
CA LEU A 5 7.70 6.87 8.30
C LEU A 5 6.82 6.73 9.54
N GLU A 6 7.05 5.71 10.36
CA GLU A 6 6.34 5.55 11.64
C GLU A 6 6.60 6.70 12.62
N LYS A 7 7.73 7.40 12.47
CA LYS A 7 8.11 8.56 13.28
C LYS A 7 7.85 9.90 12.57
N ALA A 8 7.28 9.87 11.37
CA ALA A 8 6.95 11.09 10.64
C ALA A 8 5.87 11.86 11.40
N HIS A 9 6.02 13.19 11.46
CA HIS A 9 4.98 14.07 11.99
C HIS A 9 3.93 14.35 10.90
N ALA A 10 2.72 14.71 11.33
CA ALA A 10 1.67 15.14 10.40
C ALA A 10 2.17 16.32 9.53
N GLY A 11 2.02 16.19 8.21
CA GLY A 11 2.51 17.19 7.25
C GLY A 11 3.92 16.95 6.73
N ALA A 12 4.63 15.90 7.18
CA ALA A 12 5.91 15.51 6.59
C ALA A 12 5.74 15.11 5.11
N VAL A 13 6.66 15.58 4.26
CA VAL A 13 6.66 15.31 2.82
C VAL A 13 7.88 14.47 2.47
N PHE A 14 7.66 13.40 1.72
CA PHE A 14 8.69 12.51 1.22
C PHE A 14 8.54 12.35 -0.28
N LYS A 15 9.63 12.05 -0.99
CA LYS A 15 9.53 11.70 -2.40
C LYS A 15 8.88 10.34 -2.55
N LEU A 16 7.93 10.22 -3.47
CA LEU A 16 7.21 8.97 -3.72
C LEU A 16 8.17 7.81 -4.05
N GLU A 17 9.19 8.06 -4.87
CA GLU A 17 10.21 7.07 -5.26
C GLU A 17 10.90 6.43 -4.04
N ASP A 18 11.27 7.23 -3.05
CA ASP A 18 11.92 6.75 -1.82
C ASP A 18 10.97 5.92 -0.95
N ILE A 19 9.69 6.28 -0.94
CA ILE A 19 8.64 5.53 -0.23
C ILE A 19 8.44 4.16 -0.86
N LEU A 20 8.22 4.13 -2.18
CA LEU A 20 7.99 2.90 -2.93
C LEU A 20 9.18 1.94 -2.82
N ALA A 21 10.40 2.46 -2.87
CA ALA A 21 11.62 1.66 -2.68
C ALA A 21 11.78 1.11 -1.25
N SER A 22 11.07 1.68 -0.27
CA SER A 22 11.16 1.28 1.13
C SER A 22 10.10 0.26 1.59
N ILE A 23 9.20 -0.13 0.70
CA ILE A 23 8.09 -1.03 1.02
C ILE A 23 8.62 -2.40 1.49
N PRO A 24 8.20 -2.88 2.67
CA PRO A 24 8.63 -4.17 3.21
C PRO A 24 7.81 -5.30 2.62
N TRP A 25 8.09 -5.64 1.36
CA TRP A 25 7.50 -6.80 0.69
C TRP A 25 7.83 -8.10 1.45
N ASP A 26 6.85 -8.99 1.57
CA ASP A 26 7.06 -10.33 2.14
C ASP A 26 7.80 -11.27 1.17
N SER A 27 8.04 -12.52 1.58
CA SER A 27 8.71 -13.53 0.75
C SER A 27 7.97 -13.90 -0.54
N HIS A 28 6.70 -13.52 -0.68
CA HIS A 28 5.88 -13.72 -1.86
C HIS A 28 5.77 -12.45 -2.72
N GLY A 29 6.49 -11.38 -2.36
CA GLY A 29 6.42 -10.10 -3.05
C GLY A 29 5.11 -9.36 -2.79
N LEU A 30 4.49 -9.56 -1.63
CA LEU A 30 3.21 -8.99 -1.26
C LEU A 30 3.32 -8.05 -0.05
N ILE A 31 2.41 -7.09 0.03
CA ILE A 31 2.18 -6.25 1.21
C ILE A 31 0.70 -6.27 1.58
N ALA A 32 0.42 -6.19 2.89
CA ALA A 32 -0.92 -5.99 3.39
C ALA A 32 -1.39 -4.55 3.14
N ALA A 33 -2.54 -4.40 2.51
CA ALA A 33 -3.20 -3.12 2.25
C ALA A 33 -4.48 -3.05 3.08
N ILE A 34 -4.62 -1.99 3.89
CA ILE A 34 -5.82 -1.71 4.68
C ILE A 34 -6.59 -0.59 3.97
N ALA A 35 -7.81 -0.88 3.53
CA ALA A 35 -8.70 0.17 3.06
C ALA A 35 -9.46 0.74 4.25
N GLN A 36 -9.36 2.05 4.42
CA GLN A 36 -10.00 2.78 5.49
C GLN A 36 -10.88 3.86 4.89
N GLN A 37 -12.04 4.07 5.51
CA GLN A 37 -12.95 5.14 5.12
C GLN A 37 -12.34 6.49 5.49
N TYR A 38 -12.29 7.41 4.51
CA TYR A 38 -11.44 8.60 4.56
C TYR A 38 -11.88 9.65 5.60
N ASP A 39 -13.16 9.68 5.96
CA ASP A 39 -13.74 10.65 6.89
C ASP A 39 -13.91 10.07 8.31
N THR A 40 -14.42 8.85 8.43
CA THR A 40 -14.68 8.22 9.73
C THR A 40 -13.48 7.51 10.32
N GLY A 41 -12.52 7.10 9.49
CA GLY A 41 -11.43 6.21 9.90
C GLY A 41 -11.88 4.76 10.11
N GLU A 42 -13.08 4.38 9.67
CA GLU A 42 -13.54 2.98 9.75
C GLU A 42 -12.68 2.08 8.85
N VAL A 43 -12.17 0.96 9.39
CA VAL A 43 -11.46 -0.03 8.58
C VAL A 43 -12.48 -0.85 7.81
N LEU A 44 -12.44 -0.75 6.48
CA LEU A 44 -13.39 -1.42 5.59
C LEU A 44 -12.94 -2.84 5.23
N MET A 45 -11.65 -3.01 4.93
CA MET A 45 -11.11 -4.30 4.52
C MET A 45 -9.58 -4.38 4.67
N LEU A 46 -9.10 -5.62 4.72
CA LEU A 46 -7.70 -5.99 4.52
C LEU A 46 -7.57 -6.83 3.25
N ALA A 47 -6.61 -6.49 2.40
CA ALA A 47 -6.24 -7.26 1.22
C ALA A 47 -4.73 -7.27 1.02
N TRP A 48 -4.28 -7.88 -0.07
CA TRP A 48 -2.87 -7.97 -0.46
C TRP A 48 -2.66 -7.18 -1.74
N MET A 49 -1.50 -6.54 -1.88
CA MET A 49 -1.04 -5.96 -3.12
C MET A 49 0.31 -6.58 -3.46
N ASN A 50 0.57 -6.84 -4.74
CA ASN A 50 1.92 -6.95 -5.29
C ASN A 50 2.32 -5.58 -5.89
N GLN A 51 3.53 -5.46 -6.42
CA GLN A 51 4.00 -4.22 -7.05
C GLN A 51 3.03 -3.72 -8.15
N GLN A 52 2.56 -4.63 -9.01
CA GLN A 52 1.66 -4.27 -10.12
C GLN A 52 0.30 -3.73 -9.64
N ALA A 53 -0.29 -4.34 -8.61
CA ALA A 53 -1.55 -3.88 -8.04
C ALA A 53 -1.41 -2.48 -7.40
N LEU A 54 -0.27 -2.23 -6.76
CA LEU A 54 0.05 -0.92 -6.20
C LEU A 54 0.22 0.13 -7.30
N ASP A 55 0.97 -0.19 -8.35
CA ASP A 55 1.20 0.71 -9.49
C ASP A 55 -0.12 1.05 -10.21
N GLU A 56 -0.98 0.06 -10.45
CA GLU A 56 -2.30 0.26 -11.04
C GLU A 56 -3.19 1.14 -10.15
N THR A 57 -3.11 0.96 -8.83
CA THR A 57 -3.85 1.79 -7.87
C THR A 57 -3.41 3.25 -7.92
N LEU A 58 -2.10 3.50 -7.95
CA LEU A 58 -1.54 4.85 -8.03
C LEU A 58 -1.85 5.51 -9.38
N LEU A 59 -1.82 4.73 -10.47
CA LEU A 59 -2.08 5.23 -11.82
C LEU A 59 -3.56 5.58 -12.04
N THR A 60 -4.47 4.73 -11.58
CA THR A 60 -5.91 4.86 -11.87
C THR A 60 -6.69 5.60 -10.79
N GLY A 61 -6.13 5.71 -9.57
CA GLY A 61 -6.84 6.18 -8.39
C GLY A 61 -7.92 5.22 -7.91
N ARG A 62 -7.92 3.96 -8.38
CA ARG A 62 -8.87 2.91 -7.97
C ARG A 62 -8.11 1.81 -7.25
N ALA A 63 -8.60 1.38 -6.09
CA ALA A 63 -7.96 0.30 -5.34
C ALA A 63 -7.94 -1.00 -6.18
N CYS A 64 -6.74 -1.46 -6.52
CA CYS A 64 -6.47 -2.73 -7.18
C CYS A 64 -5.70 -3.65 -6.20
N TYR A 65 -6.07 -4.92 -6.14
CA TYR A 65 -5.51 -5.87 -5.18
C TYR A 65 -5.00 -7.12 -5.89
N TRP A 66 -4.11 -7.86 -5.24
CA TRP A 66 -3.66 -9.16 -5.69
C TRP A 66 -4.42 -10.28 -5.00
N SER A 67 -5.07 -11.14 -5.79
CA SER A 67 -5.69 -12.36 -5.29
C SER A 67 -4.64 -13.45 -5.08
N ARG A 68 -4.27 -13.72 -3.83
CA ARG A 68 -3.31 -14.81 -3.49
C ARG A 68 -3.79 -16.20 -3.90
N SER A 69 -5.11 -16.43 -3.92
CA SER A 69 -5.70 -17.72 -4.29
C SER A 69 -5.83 -17.92 -5.79
N ARG A 70 -6.02 -16.84 -6.55
CA ARG A 70 -6.18 -16.90 -8.02
C ARG A 70 -4.91 -16.51 -8.78
N SER A 71 -3.92 -15.95 -8.11
CA SER A 71 -2.68 -15.45 -8.69
C SER A 71 -2.92 -14.46 -9.84
N CYS A 72 -3.83 -13.52 -9.62
CA CYS A 72 -4.17 -12.46 -10.56
C CYS A 72 -4.56 -11.17 -9.82
N LEU A 73 -4.54 -10.04 -10.53
CA LEU A 73 -5.17 -8.78 -10.10
C LEU A 73 -6.70 -8.91 -9.98
#